data_AF-A0A5J4WR62-F1
#
_entry.id   AF-A0A5J4WR62-F1
#
_cell.length_a   1.000
_cell.length_b   1.000
_cell.length_c   1.000
_cell.angle_alpha   90.00
_cell.angle_beta   90.00
_cell.angle_gamma   90.00
#
_symmetry.space_group_name_H-M   'P 1'
#
loop_
_entity.id
_entity.type
_entity.pdbx_description
1 polymer ?
#
loop_
_entity_poly.entity_id
_entity_poly.type
_entity_poly.pdbx_seq_one_letter_code
_entity_poly.pdbx_strand_id
1 'polypeptide(L)'
;NPANRPTAKDLLETDLMQLQLENDLSYKRGLEQGNEAQKSAEEQLKNSQQAMHEAEQGKRVAENKLCGVISATLDGRECDDARLRVIGLGIVEGLQLIFATYPLDRITRVHSMSYFDLTGPCGTEVIQQLYAKKPFGPLLRLLQHNDGDVVGDAIGSIYNILIAGTKTTLESSLHPHFEAIESCGGVERMFAAFRRGQNKNVKDTAALCIGQLYRARECSNKIILHETILHLIQLTKDAKIIWSNSAKLRMRGLAANNVNLAEIEGCGFNIQDGCNL
;
A
#
# COMPACT_ATOMS: atom_id res chain seq x y z
N ASN A 1 49.67 57.80 -61.67
CA ASN A 1 48.22 57.65 -61.83
C ASN A 1 47.56 58.30 -60.62
N PRO A 2 46.77 59.37 -60.78
CA PRO A 2 46.21 60.10 -59.63
C PRO A 2 45.19 59.22 -58.93
N ALA A 3 45.32 59.07 -57.62
CA ALA A 3 44.40 58.31 -56.78
C ALA A 3 43.00 58.95 -56.88
N ASN A 4 42.07 58.23 -57.51
CA ASN A 4 40.68 58.66 -57.65
C ASN A 4 40.06 58.68 -56.24
N ARG A 5 39.68 59.86 -55.73
CA ARG A 5 39.03 59.98 -54.42
C ARG A 5 37.57 59.52 -54.52
N PRO A 6 37.07 58.70 -53.59
CA PRO A 6 35.68 58.24 -53.59
C PRO A 6 34.69 59.42 -53.55
N THR A 7 33.55 59.29 -54.24
CA THR A 7 32.47 60.28 -54.16
C THR A 7 31.62 60.05 -52.90
N ALA A 8 30.86 61.07 -52.49
CA ALA A 8 29.96 60.96 -51.33
C ALA A 8 28.92 59.83 -51.47
N LYS A 9 28.52 59.51 -52.71
CA LYS A 9 27.62 58.39 -53.01
C LYS A 9 28.31 57.04 -52.77
N ASP A 10 29.56 56.89 -53.21
CA ASP A 10 30.35 55.67 -53.01
C ASP A 10 30.58 55.39 -51.52
N LEU A 11 30.81 56.44 -50.73
CA LEU A 11 30.91 56.34 -49.27
C LEU A 11 29.58 55.88 -48.64
N LEU A 12 28.46 56.46 -49.05
CA LEU A 12 27.14 56.13 -48.49
C LEU A 12 26.69 54.71 -48.83
N GLU A 13 26.98 54.22 -50.05
CA GLU A 13 26.72 52.82 -50.44
C GLU A 13 27.63 51.85 -49.66
N THR A 14 28.89 52.24 -49.39
CA THR A 14 29.82 51.44 -48.57
C THR A 14 29.34 51.32 -47.12
N ASP A 15 28.89 52.43 -46.52
CA ASP A 15 28.37 52.46 -45.15
C ASP A 15 27.07 51.64 -45.02
N LEU A 16 26.17 51.73 -46.01
CA LEU A 16 24.94 50.95 -46.05
C LEU A 16 25.22 49.44 -46.11
N MET A 17 26.21 49.04 -46.92
CA MET A 17 26.62 47.64 -47.08
C MET A 17 27.29 47.09 -45.81
N GLN A 18 28.07 47.92 -45.09
CA GLN A 18 28.62 47.55 -43.78
C GLN A 18 27.53 47.31 -42.74
N LEU A 19 26.53 48.21 -42.65
CA LEU A 19 25.42 48.06 -41.70
C LEU A 19 24.59 46.80 -41.96
N GLN A 20 24.35 46.45 -43.24
CA GLN A 20 23.66 45.21 -43.61
C GLN A 20 24.46 43.97 -43.19
N LEU A 21 25.77 43.97 -43.42
CA LEU A 21 26.64 42.87 -43.02
C LEU A 21 26.67 42.71 -41.49
N GLU A 22 26.74 43.80 -40.74
CA GLU A 22 26.70 43.78 -39.27
C GLU A 22 25.38 43.20 -38.74
N ASN A 23 24.25 43.57 -39.36
CA ASN A 23 22.94 43.06 -38.97
C ASN A 23 22.81 41.55 -39.25
N ASP A 24 23.27 41.08 -40.42
CA ASP A 24 23.28 39.65 -40.76
C ASP A 24 24.19 38.84 -39.83
N LEU A 25 25.36 39.38 -39.47
CA LEU A 25 26.28 38.77 -38.51
C LEU A 25 25.71 38.76 -37.09
N SER A 26 24.96 39.80 -36.71
CA SER A 26 24.25 39.88 -35.44
C SER A 26 23.13 38.83 -35.37
N TYR A 27 22.32 38.73 -36.43
CA TYR A 27 21.24 37.75 -36.53
C TYR A 27 21.76 36.31 -36.49
N LYS A 28 22.83 36.00 -37.24
CA LYS A 28 23.50 34.69 -37.20
C LYS A 28 24.04 34.35 -35.81
N ARG A 29 24.72 35.29 -35.15
CA ARG A 29 25.20 35.11 -33.77
C ARG A 29 24.06 34.84 -32.80
N GLY A 30 22.92 35.53 -32.94
CA GLY A 30 21.72 35.29 -32.14
C GLY A 30 21.15 33.88 -32.33
N LEU A 31 21.10 33.39 -33.57
CA LEU A 31 20.68 32.01 -33.89
C LEU A 31 21.66 30.97 -33.34
N GLU A 32 22.97 31.19 -33.47
CA GLU A 32 23.99 30.29 -32.94
C GLU A 32 23.93 30.21 -31.42
N GLN A 33 23.86 31.35 -30.73
CA GLN A 33 23.69 31.41 -29.28
C GLN A 33 22.39 30.76 -28.81
N GLY A 34 21.29 30.95 -29.54
CA GLY A 34 20.01 30.30 -29.25
C GLY A 34 20.10 28.77 -29.37
N ASN A 35 20.75 28.27 -30.42
CA ASN A 35 20.96 26.84 -30.64
C ASN A 35 21.90 26.22 -29.60
N GLU A 36 22.96 26.93 -29.20
CA GLU A 36 23.87 26.51 -28.14
C GLU A 36 23.17 26.46 -26.78
N ALA A 37 22.38 27.48 -26.45
CA ALA A 37 21.59 27.52 -25.23
C ALA A 37 20.56 26.37 -25.19
N GLN A 38 19.89 26.09 -26.31
CA GLN A 38 18.96 24.96 -26.41
C GLN A 38 19.67 23.62 -26.19
N LYS A 39 20.80 23.37 -26.87
CA LYS A 39 21.58 22.13 -26.69
C LYS A 39 22.06 21.98 -25.25
N SER A 40 22.51 23.06 -24.62
CA SER A 40 22.93 23.06 -23.23
C SER A 40 21.77 22.71 -22.28
N ALA A 41 20.58 23.26 -22.51
CA ALA A 41 19.39 22.96 -21.72
C ALA A 41 18.94 21.50 -21.88
N GLU A 42 18.98 20.96 -23.10
CA GLU A 42 18.66 19.56 -23.39
C GLU A 42 19.64 18.59 -22.67
N GLU A 43 20.93 18.92 -22.67
CA GLU A 43 21.95 18.13 -21.97
C GLU A 43 21.77 18.19 -20.45
N GLN A 44 21.49 19.36 -19.88
CA GLN A 44 21.21 19.52 -18.45
C GLN A 44 19.95 18.74 -18.03
N LEU A 45 18.90 18.75 -18.84
CA LEU A 45 17.68 17.98 -18.58
C LEU A 45 17.98 16.48 -18.57
N LYS A 46 18.72 15.99 -19.57
CA LYS A 46 19.13 14.58 -19.66
C LYS A 46 19.96 14.14 -18.45
N ASN A 47 20.92 14.96 -18.03
CA ASN A 47 21.75 14.69 -16.86
C ASN A 47 20.92 14.69 -15.56
N SER A 48 19.95 15.60 -15.44
CA SER A 48 19.04 15.67 -14.29
C SER A 48 18.13 14.45 -14.20
N GLN A 49 17.59 13.98 -15.33
CA GLN A 49 16.77 12.77 -15.40
C GLN A 49 17.57 11.52 -15.01
N GLN A 50 18.82 11.42 -15.49
CA GLN A 50 19.71 10.31 -15.13
C GLN A 50 20.01 10.30 -13.62
N ALA A 51 20.37 11.46 -13.05
CA ALA A 51 20.64 11.58 -11.62
C ALA A 51 19.41 11.23 -10.76
N MET A 52 18.21 11.65 -11.18
CA MET A 52 16.97 11.26 -10.51
C MET A 52 16.74 9.75 -10.53
N HIS A 53 16.96 9.10 -11.68
CA HIS A 53 16.83 7.66 -11.81
C HIS A 53 17.84 6.91 -10.92
N GLU A 54 19.10 7.36 -10.89
CA GLU A 54 20.14 6.76 -10.02
C GLU A 54 19.82 6.93 -8.53
N ALA A 55 19.36 8.12 -8.12
CA ALA A 55 18.94 8.37 -6.75
C ALA A 55 17.75 7.47 -6.34
N GLU A 56 16.79 7.28 -7.24
CA GLU A 56 15.63 6.41 -7.01
C GLU A 56 16.02 4.94 -6.91
N GLN A 57 16.94 4.46 -7.75
CA GLN A 57 17.51 3.12 -7.65
C GLN A 57 18.26 2.93 -6.33
N GLY A 58 19.09 3.90 -5.93
CA GLY A 58 19.80 3.88 -4.65
C GLY A 58 18.86 3.81 -3.45
N LYS A 59 17.78 4.60 -3.46
CA LYS A 59 16.72 4.57 -2.46
C LYS A 59 16.08 3.17 -2.38
N ARG A 60 15.73 2.59 -3.53
CA ARG A 60 15.10 1.27 -3.60
C ARG A 60 15.99 0.14 -3.06
N VAL A 61 17.29 0.20 -3.32
CA VAL A 61 18.26 -0.76 -2.76
C VAL A 61 18.31 -0.65 -1.24
N ALA A 62 18.33 0.58 -0.70
CA ALA A 62 18.30 0.80 0.74
C ALA A 62 16.99 0.32 1.39
N GLU A 63 15.84 0.61 0.78
CA GLU A 63 14.52 0.15 1.20
C GLU A 63 14.45 -1.39 1.27
N ASN A 64 14.84 -2.07 0.19
CA ASN A 64 14.84 -3.54 0.14
C ASN A 64 15.78 -4.15 1.18
N LYS A 65 16.95 -3.54 1.38
CA LYS A 65 17.90 -4.01 2.40
C LYS A 65 17.32 -3.87 3.80
N LEU A 66 16.67 -2.75 4.11
CA LEU A 66 16.01 -2.54 5.39
C LEU A 66 14.89 -3.57 5.60
N CYS A 67 14.02 -3.78 4.60
CA CYS A 67 12.95 -4.79 4.67
C CYS A 67 13.51 -6.20 4.90
N GLY A 68 14.61 -6.54 4.23
CA GLY A 68 15.31 -7.82 4.42
C GLY A 68 15.86 -8.00 5.83
N VAL A 69 16.44 -6.93 6.41
CA VAL A 69 16.94 -6.96 7.80
C VAL A 69 15.78 -7.15 8.79
N ILE A 70 14.66 -6.46 8.61
CA ILE A 70 13.46 -6.61 9.45
C ILE A 70 12.98 -8.06 9.40
N SER A 71 12.78 -8.59 8.20
CA SER A 71 12.26 -9.95 8.01
C SER A 71 13.21 -10.98 8.63
N ALA A 72 14.52 -10.89 8.35
CA ALA A 72 15.51 -11.80 8.94
C ALA A 72 15.59 -11.73 10.48
N THR A 73 15.25 -10.58 11.07
CA THR A 73 15.27 -10.36 12.51
C THR A 73 14.00 -10.88 13.20
N LEU A 74 12.85 -10.83 12.52
CA LEU A 74 11.54 -10.99 13.13
C LEU A 74 10.75 -12.22 12.69
N ASP A 75 11.04 -12.77 11.51
CA ASP A 75 10.31 -13.91 10.92
C ASP A 75 10.22 -15.08 11.90
N GLY A 76 8.98 -15.44 12.24
CA GLY A 76 8.65 -16.52 13.17
C GLY A 76 9.12 -16.33 14.62
N ARG A 77 9.63 -15.15 14.99
CA ARG A 77 10.24 -14.90 16.31
C ARG A 77 9.40 -13.97 17.17
N GLU A 78 9.12 -14.41 18.39
CA GLU A 78 8.60 -13.56 19.47
C GLU A 78 9.73 -12.66 19.98
N CYS A 79 9.82 -11.46 19.43
CA CYS A 79 10.87 -10.49 19.75
C CYS A 79 10.24 -9.09 19.83
N ASP A 80 9.54 -8.84 20.93
CA ASP A 80 8.81 -7.60 21.14
C ASP A 80 9.77 -6.40 21.22
N ASP A 81 10.90 -6.52 21.90
CA ASP A 81 11.91 -5.47 21.99
C ASP A 81 12.42 -5.01 20.62
N ALA A 82 12.64 -5.94 19.68
CA ALA A 82 13.07 -5.58 18.33
C ALA A 82 11.96 -4.86 17.57
N ARG A 83 10.71 -5.29 17.70
CA ARG A 83 9.55 -4.63 17.08
C ARG A 83 9.33 -3.23 17.64
N LEU A 84 9.41 -3.06 18.97
CA LEU A 84 9.31 -1.77 19.63
C LEU A 84 10.42 -0.82 19.19
N ARG A 85 11.66 -1.31 18.99
CA ARG A 85 12.73 -0.50 18.40
C ARG A 85 12.41 -0.08 16.96
N VAL A 86 11.93 -0.99 16.11
CA VAL A 86 11.55 -0.67 14.73
C VAL A 86 10.44 0.38 14.69
N ILE A 87 9.44 0.25 15.57
CA ILE A 87 8.36 1.23 15.74
C ILE A 87 8.92 2.58 16.20
N GLY A 88 9.79 2.59 17.22
CA GLY A 88 10.41 3.80 17.76
C GLY A 88 11.30 4.56 16.77
N LEU A 89 11.86 3.85 15.78
CA LEU A 89 12.66 4.44 14.70
C LEU A 89 11.82 5.04 13.55
N GLY A 90 10.48 4.94 13.60
CA GLY A 90 9.60 5.48 12.55
C GLY A 90 9.57 4.65 11.26
N ILE A 91 10.07 3.41 11.31
CA ILE A 91 10.16 2.54 10.13
C ILE A 91 8.76 2.09 9.67
N VAL A 92 7.83 1.89 10.61
CA VAL A 92 6.44 1.52 10.33
C VAL A 92 5.77 2.59 9.45
N GLU A 93 5.92 3.86 9.83
CA GLU A 93 5.41 5.00 9.07
C GLU A 93 6.09 5.11 7.69
N GLY A 94 7.38 4.80 7.60
CA GLY A 94 8.10 4.71 6.33
C GLY A 94 7.50 3.66 5.38
N LEU A 95 7.22 2.44 5.88
CA LEU A 95 6.56 1.39 5.09
C LEU A 95 5.13 1.78 4.71
N GLN A 96 4.38 2.39 5.64
CA GLN A 96 3.03 2.89 5.37
C GLN A 96 3.04 3.98 4.28
N LEU A 97 4.03 4.86 4.28
CA LEU A 97 4.18 5.89 3.24
C LEU A 97 4.46 5.26 1.88
N ILE A 98 5.32 4.24 1.81
CA ILE A 98 5.55 3.44 0.59
C ILE A 98 4.22 2.85 0.10
N PHE A 99 3.49 2.18 0.99
CA PHE A 99 2.21 1.56 0.65
C PHE A 99 1.14 2.56 0.21
N ALA A 100 1.17 3.79 0.73
CA ALA A 100 0.20 4.82 0.38
C ALA A 100 0.53 5.54 -0.95
N THR A 101 1.82 5.72 -1.26
CA THR A 101 2.25 6.66 -2.31
C THR A 101 2.83 5.99 -3.56
N TYR A 102 3.45 4.81 -3.44
CA TYR A 102 4.07 4.18 -4.62
C TYR A 102 3.00 3.62 -5.57
N PRO A 103 3.22 3.69 -6.89
CA PRO A 103 2.50 2.83 -7.84
C PRO A 103 2.48 1.37 -7.35
N LEU A 104 1.33 0.70 -7.45
CA LEU A 104 1.15 -0.64 -6.85
C LEU A 104 2.19 -1.64 -7.37
N ASP A 105 2.48 -1.61 -8.66
CA ASP A 105 3.46 -2.47 -9.34
C ASP A 105 4.91 -2.26 -8.86
N ARG A 106 5.20 -1.15 -8.18
CA ARG A 106 6.51 -0.91 -7.54
C ARG A 106 6.62 -1.51 -6.15
N ILE A 107 5.50 -1.88 -5.53
CA ILE A 107 5.47 -2.48 -4.20
C ILE A 107 5.67 -3.99 -4.35
N THR A 108 6.87 -4.45 -4.05
CA THR A 108 7.20 -5.88 -4.08
C THR A 108 6.92 -6.55 -2.74
N ARG A 109 6.83 -7.89 -2.75
CA ARG A 109 6.58 -8.72 -1.56
C ARG A 109 7.50 -8.45 -0.37
N VAL A 110 8.74 -8.03 -0.59
CA VAL A 110 9.66 -7.71 0.52
C VAL A 110 9.12 -6.61 1.43
N HIS A 111 8.40 -5.63 0.87
CA HIS A 111 7.79 -4.56 1.65
C HIS A 111 6.62 -5.10 2.48
N SER A 112 5.70 -5.82 1.86
CA SER A 112 4.51 -6.36 2.53
C SER A 112 4.87 -7.40 3.59
N MET A 113 5.80 -8.31 3.29
CA MET A 113 6.29 -9.33 4.21
C MET A 113 6.97 -8.70 5.43
N SER A 114 7.83 -7.68 5.24
CA SER A 114 8.47 -7.00 6.37
C SER A 114 7.46 -6.34 7.31
N TYR A 115 6.34 -5.85 6.78
CA TYR A 115 5.25 -5.33 7.60
C TYR A 115 4.50 -6.44 8.32
N PHE A 116 4.22 -7.55 7.63
CA PHE A 116 3.58 -8.71 8.22
C PHE A 116 4.37 -9.26 9.42
N ASP A 117 5.69 -9.37 9.30
CA ASP A 117 6.57 -9.84 10.38
C ASP A 117 6.54 -8.92 11.61
N LEU A 118 6.26 -7.62 11.43
CA LEU A 118 6.04 -6.69 12.53
C LEU A 118 4.75 -6.98 13.30
N THR A 119 3.75 -7.60 12.64
CA THR A 119 2.44 -7.89 13.24
C THR A 119 2.34 -9.25 13.93
N GLY A 120 3.37 -10.10 13.89
CA GLY A 120 3.37 -11.31 14.69
C GLY A 120 4.49 -12.30 14.38
N PRO A 121 4.75 -13.28 15.28
CA PRO A 121 4.14 -13.42 16.60
C PRO A 121 4.72 -12.39 17.60
N CYS A 122 3.85 -11.65 18.30
CA CYS A 122 4.24 -10.61 19.27
C CYS A 122 3.16 -10.33 20.32
N GLY A 123 3.55 -9.65 21.41
CA GLY A 123 2.66 -9.27 22.49
C GLY A 123 1.64 -8.19 22.12
N THR A 124 0.59 -8.06 22.94
CA THR A 124 -0.50 -7.10 22.72
C THR A 124 -0.02 -5.64 22.69
N GLU A 125 1.01 -5.30 23.46
CA GLU A 125 1.60 -3.95 23.49
C GLU A 125 2.14 -3.54 22.11
N VAL A 126 2.90 -4.42 21.45
CA VAL A 126 3.45 -4.17 20.11
C VAL A 126 2.32 -3.87 19.12
N ILE A 127 1.25 -4.68 19.14
CA ILE A 127 0.11 -4.49 18.25
C ILE A 127 -0.64 -3.18 18.56
N GLN A 128 -0.78 -2.82 19.84
CA GLN A 128 -1.39 -1.54 20.23
C GLN A 128 -0.58 -0.35 19.69
N GLN A 129 0.75 -0.41 19.76
CA GLN A 129 1.61 0.62 19.18
C GLN A 129 1.50 0.68 17.66
N LEU A 130 1.43 -0.47 16.98
CA LEU A 130 1.20 -0.53 15.52
C LEU A 130 -0.16 0.06 15.15
N TYR A 131 -1.21 -0.26 15.92
CA TYR A 131 -2.55 0.29 15.70
C TYR A 131 -2.57 1.82 15.88
N ALA A 132 -1.83 2.35 16.86
CA ALA A 132 -1.71 3.79 17.06
C ALA A 132 -1.10 4.52 15.84
N LYS A 133 -0.37 3.81 14.97
CA LYS A 133 0.13 4.34 13.68
C LYS A 133 -0.90 4.36 12.56
N LYS A 134 -2.18 4.05 12.84
CA LYS A 134 -3.30 4.07 11.87
C LYS A 134 -3.02 3.22 10.61
N PRO A 135 -2.78 1.90 10.78
CA PRO A 135 -2.19 1.06 9.73
C PRO A 135 -3.16 0.69 8.60
N PHE A 136 -4.48 0.82 8.81
CA PHE A 136 -5.46 0.21 7.91
C PHE A 136 -5.52 0.83 6.52
N GLY A 137 -5.52 2.15 6.38
CA GLY A 137 -5.59 2.80 5.06
C GLY A 137 -4.49 2.32 4.09
N PRO A 138 -3.20 2.40 4.48
CA PRO A 138 -2.09 1.89 3.70
C PRO A 138 -2.17 0.38 3.42
N LEU A 139 -2.48 -0.45 4.42
CA LEU A 139 -2.59 -1.91 4.22
C LEU A 139 -3.75 -2.30 3.30
N LEU A 140 -4.91 -1.65 3.45
CA LEU A 140 -6.09 -1.91 2.62
C LEU A 140 -5.86 -1.53 1.15
N ARG A 141 -4.95 -0.61 0.86
CA ARG A 141 -4.56 -0.30 -0.54
C ARG A 141 -3.85 -1.48 -1.19
N LEU A 142 -3.04 -2.23 -0.44
CA LEU A 142 -2.33 -3.40 -0.95
C LEU A 142 -3.27 -4.54 -1.36
N LEU A 143 -4.51 -4.57 -0.85
CA LEU A 143 -5.51 -5.55 -1.26
C LEU A 143 -5.91 -5.44 -2.74
N GLN A 144 -5.53 -4.36 -3.43
CA GLN A 144 -5.75 -4.19 -4.87
C GLN A 144 -4.58 -4.73 -5.71
N HIS A 145 -3.48 -5.13 -5.09
CA HIS A 145 -2.28 -5.58 -5.78
C HIS A 145 -2.51 -6.88 -6.59
N ASN A 146 -1.79 -7.06 -7.69
CA ASN A 146 -1.95 -8.21 -8.60
C ASN A 146 -1.25 -9.48 -8.10
N ASP A 147 -0.16 -9.30 -7.35
CA ASP A 147 0.53 -10.39 -6.65
C ASP A 147 -0.27 -10.82 -5.41
N GLY A 148 -0.66 -12.11 -5.38
CA GLY A 148 -1.43 -12.70 -4.29
C GLY A 148 -0.65 -12.87 -2.99
N ASP A 149 0.68 -12.90 -3.04
CA ASP A 149 1.51 -12.94 -1.83
C ASP A 149 1.51 -11.57 -1.13
N VAL A 150 1.66 -10.48 -1.90
CA VAL A 150 1.55 -9.10 -1.37
C VAL A 150 0.19 -8.88 -0.70
N VAL A 151 -0.87 -9.39 -1.32
CA VAL A 151 -2.23 -9.31 -0.79
C VAL A 151 -2.38 -10.18 0.46
N GLY A 152 -1.77 -11.37 0.46
CA GLY A 152 -1.72 -12.29 1.60
C GLY A 152 -1.06 -11.67 2.82
N ASP A 153 0.12 -11.09 2.66
CA ASP A 153 0.85 -10.40 3.72
C ASP A 153 0.03 -9.22 4.27
N ALA A 154 -0.63 -8.45 3.39
CA ALA A 154 -1.45 -7.31 3.78
C ALA A 154 -2.70 -7.74 4.59
N ILE A 155 -3.47 -8.71 4.10
CA ILE A 155 -4.66 -9.18 4.82
C ILE A 155 -4.30 -9.92 6.11
N GLY A 156 -3.17 -10.63 6.12
CA GLY A 156 -2.61 -11.24 7.33
C GLY A 156 -2.21 -10.20 8.38
N SER A 157 -1.59 -9.09 7.94
CA SER A 157 -1.25 -7.97 8.83
C SER A 157 -2.50 -7.35 9.45
N ILE A 158 -3.54 -7.12 8.64
CA ILE A 158 -4.84 -6.61 9.12
C ILE A 158 -5.45 -7.60 10.11
N TYR A 159 -5.46 -8.88 9.80
CA TYR A 159 -5.98 -9.94 10.68
C TYR A 159 -5.30 -9.93 12.05
N ASN A 160 -3.98 -9.89 12.09
CA ASN A 160 -3.22 -9.86 13.35
C ASN A 160 -3.58 -8.64 14.22
N ILE A 161 -3.70 -7.46 13.60
CA ILE A 161 -4.10 -6.23 14.29
C ILE A 161 -5.54 -6.31 14.81
N LEU A 162 -6.46 -6.88 14.02
CA LEU A 162 -7.85 -7.07 14.45
C LEU A 162 -7.94 -8.06 15.62
N ILE A 163 -7.21 -9.19 15.57
CA ILE A 163 -7.20 -10.21 16.63
C ILE A 163 -6.78 -9.61 17.97
N ALA A 164 -5.75 -8.77 18.00
CA ALA A 164 -5.36 -8.08 19.23
C ALA A 164 -6.48 -7.18 19.76
N GLY A 165 -7.18 -6.45 18.88
CA GLY A 165 -8.37 -5.67 19.26
C GLY A 165 -9.50 -6.53 19.81
N THR A 166 -9.74 -7.72 19.26
CA THR A 166 -10.74 -8.64 19.81
C THR A 166 -10.43 -9.07 21.24
N LYS A 167 -9.16 -9.21 21.60
CA LYS A 167 -8.74 -9.61 22.97
C LYS A 167 -8.99 -8.52 24.03
N THR A 168 -9.26 -7.28 23.64
CA THR A 168 -9.47 -6.16 24.60
C THR A 168 -10.93 -5.99 25.04
N THR A 169 -11.85 -6.78 24.49
CA THR A 169 -13.30 -6.59 24.63
C THR A 169 -14.02 -7.93 24.64
N LEU A 170 -15.22 -7.98 25.24
CA LEU A 170 -16.02 -9.21 25.27
C LEU A 170 -16.49 -9.61 23.87
N GLU A 171 -16.72 -10.91 23.64
CA GLU A 171 -17.20 -11.44 22.36
C GLU A 171 -18.55 -10.85 21.95
N SER A 172 -19.43 -10.58 22.92
CA SER A 172 -20.74 -9.96 22.73
C SER A 172 -20.70 -8.45 22.51
N SER A 173 -19.53 -7.82 22.60
CA SER A 173 -19.37 -6.38 22.35
C SER A 173 -19.00 -6.12 20.89
N LEU A 174 -19.32 -4.92 20.38
CA LEU A 174 -18.86 -4.48 19.05
C LEU A 174 -17.33 -4.54 18.93
N HIS A 175 -16.80 -4.81 17.73
CA HIS A 175 -15.36 -4.85 17.51
C HIS A 175 -14.74 -3.44 17.69
N PRO A 176 -13.67 -3.26 18.51
CA PRO A 176 -13.15 -1.93 18.82
C PRO A 176 -12.51 -1.21 17.63
N HIS A 177 -12.10 -1.96 16.61
CA HIS A 177 -11.47 -1.41 15.40
C HIS A 177 -12.43 -1.25 14.22
N PHE A 178 -13.74 -1.48 14.38
CA PHE A 178 -14.69 -1.42 13.26
C PHE A 178 -14.68 -0.05 12.59
N GLU A 179 -14.89 1.02 13.35
CA GLU A 179 -14.99 2.38 12.79
C GLU A 179 -13.70 2.81 12.07
N ALA A 180 -12.53 2.36 12.56
CA ALA A 180 -11.25 2.66 11.92
C ALA A 180 -11.13 1.98 10.54
N ILE A 181 -11.58 0.73 10.42
CA ILE A 181 -11.64 0.03 9.13
C ILE A 181 -12.68 0.67 8.20
N GLU A 182 -13.86 0.98 8.73
CA GLU A 182 -14.98 1.50 7.95
C GLU A 182 -14.68 2.90 7.39
N SER A 183 -13.99 3.75 8.17
CA SER A 183 -13.59 5.10 7.75
C SER A 183 -12.73 5.15 6.49
N CYS A 184 -12.15 4.03 6.07
CA CYS A 184 -11.37 3.89 4.84
C CYS A 184 -11.98 2.90 3.83
N GLY A 185 -13.27 2.57 3.97
CA GLY A 185 -14.00 1.62 3.12
C GLY A 185 -13.40 0.21 3.17
N GLY A 186 -12.91 -0.18 4.35
CA GLY A 186 -12.09 -1.37 4.47
C GLY A 186 -12.88 -2.66 4.35
N VAL A 187 -14.15 -2.69 4.77
CA VAL A 187 -15.01 -3.88 4.64
C VAL A 187 -15.20 -4.24 3.16
N GLU A 188 -15.53 -3.26 2.32
CA GLU A 188 -15.73 -3.44 0.88
C GLU A 188 -14.44 -3.91 0.21
N ARG A 189 -13.29 -3.37 0.61
CA ARG A 189 -11.98 -3.76 0.05
C ARG A 189 -11.59 -5.18 0.44
N MET A 190 -11.84 -5.57 1.69
CA MET A 190 -11.63 -6.95 2.13
C MET A 190 -12.59 -7.91 1.41
N PHE A 191 -13.84 -7.50 1.22
CA PHE A 191 -14.81 -8.30 0.48
C PHE A 191 -14.44 -8.46 -1.01
N ALA A 192 -13.93 -7.40 -1.63
CA ALA A 192 -13.40 -7.47 -2.99
C ALA A 192 -12.22 -8.44 -3.09
N ALA A 193 -11.28 -8.41 -2.12
CA ALA A 193 -10.16 -9.35 -2.07
C ALA A 193 -10.62 -10.80 -1.85
N PHE A 194 -11.61 -11.00 -0.95
CA PHE A 194 -12.27 -12.28 -0.71
C PHE A 194 -12.87 -12.86 -2.01
N ARG A 195 -13.65 -12.07 -2.76
CA ARG A 195 -14.27 -12.52 -4.01
C ARG A 195 -13.26 -12.75 -5.13
N ARG A 196 -12.23 -11.91 -5.22
CA ARG A 196 -11.15 -12.08 -6.20
C ARG A 196 -10.39 -13.39 -5.98
N GLY A 197 -10.25 -13.82 -4.72
CA GLY A 197 -9.81 -15.17 -4.38
C GLY A 197 -8.45 -15.57 -4.96
N GLN A 198 -7.47 -14.66 -4.99
CA GLN A 198 -6.15 -14.90 -5.60
C GLN A 198 -5.46 -16.17 -5.10
N ASN A 199 -5.63 -16.49 -3.82
CA ASN A 199 -5.27 -17.78 -3.25
C ASN A 199 -6.18 -18.10 -2.05
N LYS A 200 -6.13 -19.36 -1.59
CA LYS A 200 -6.95 -19.85 -0.47
C LYS A 200 -6.72 -19.03 0.80
N ASN A 201 -5.47 -18.72 1.13
CA ASN A 201 -5.14 -18.00 2.37
C ASN A 201 -5.72 -16.59 2.37
N VAL A 202 -5.63 -15.85 1.27
CA VAL A 202 -6.25 -14.53 1.12
C VAL A 202 -7.76 -14.63 1.34
N LYS A 203 -8.41 -15.58 0.68
CA LYS A 203 -9.86 -15.75 0.77
C LYS A 203 -10.30 -16.08 2.19
N ASP A 204 -9.66 -17.07 2.82
CA ASP A 204 -9.96 -17.50 4.19
C ASP A 204 -9.73 -16.35 5.18
N THR A 205 -8.59 -15.66 5.08
CA THR A 205 -8.23 -14.59 6.00
C THR A 205 -9.15 -13.39 5.85
N ALA A 206 -9.51 -13.01 4.62
CA ALA A 206 -10.46 -11.93 4.38
C ALA A 206 -11.85 -12.24 4.97
N ALA A 207 -12.35 -13.47 4.80
CA ALA A 207 -13.60 -13.91 5.41
C ALA A 207 -13.55 -13.86 6.95
N LEU A 208 -12.43 -14.28 7.55
CA LEU A 208 -12.23 -14.18 9.00
C LEU A 208 -12.22 -12.73 9.47
N CYS A 209 -11.52 -11.82 8.78
CA CYS A 209 -11.52 -10.40 9.08
C CYS A 209 -12.93 -9.78 9.03
N ILE A 210 -13.71 -10.09 7.98
CA ILE A 210 -15.08 -9.58 7.84
C ILE A 210 -15.97 -10.12 8.97
N GLY A 211 -15.96 -11.44 9.20
CA GLY A 211 -16.75 -12.05 10.28
C GLY A 211 -16.38 -11.51 11.67
N GLN A 212 -15.10 -11.19 11.88
CA GLN A 212 -14.62 -10.57 13.11
C GLN A 212 -15.16 -9.16 13.33
N LEU A 213 -15.21 -8.35 12.27
CA LEU A 213 -15.68 -6.97 12.34
C LEU A 213 -17.18 -6.91 12.64
N TYR A 214 -17.95 -7.79 12.03
CA TYR A 214 -19.40 -7.89 12.23
C TYR A 214 -19.81 -8.67 13.49
N ARG A 215 -18.87 -8.94 14.40
CA ARG A 215 -19.25 -9.53 15.70
C ARG A 215 -20.21 -8.58 16.45
N ALA A 216 -21.30 -9.13 16.97
CA ALA A 216 -22.38 -8.40 17.65
C ALA A 216 -22.94 -7.17 16.88
N ARG A 217 -22.59 -7.00 15.61
CA ARG A 217 -22.97 -5.86 14.76
C ARG A 217 -23.75 -6.39 13.58
N GLU A 218 -24.91 -5.79 13.32
CA GLU A 218 -25.68 -6.11 12.13
C GLU A 218 -24.86 -5.82 10.86
N CYS A 219 -24.84 -6.78 9.92
CA CYS A 219 -24.34 -6.54 8.57
C CYS A 219 -25.52 -6.25 7.63
N SER A 220 -25.79 -4.97 7.39
CA SER A 220 -26.92 -4.58 6.53
C SER A 220 -26.71 -4.95 5.05
N ASN A 221 -25.46 -5.14 4.61
CA ASN A 221 -25.15 -5.64 3.27
C ASN A 221 -25.31 -7.16 3.21
N LYS A 222 -26.49 -7.60 2.76
CA LYS A 222 -26.86 -9.02 2.66
C LYS A 222 -25.91 -9.86 1.80
N ILE A 223 -25.30 -9.28 0.76
CA ILE A 223 -24.37 -10.01 -0.11
C ILE A 223 -23.07 -10.30 0.63
N ILE A 224 -22.52 -9.29 1.32
CA ILE A 224 -21.30 -9.46 2.14
C ILE A 224 -21.55 -10.48 3.24
N LEU A 225 -22.68 -10.36 3.94
CA LEU A 225 -23.06 -11.26 5.02
C LEU A 225 -23.19 -12.71 4.52
N HIS A 226 -24.02 -12.94 3.50
CA HIS A 226 -24.33 -14.28 2.99
C HIS A 226 -23.08 -15.00 2.44
N GLU A 227 -22.30 -14.35 1.58
CA GLU A 227 -21.11 -14.98 1.00
C GLU A 227 -20.03 -15.26 2.06
N THR A 228 -19.89 -14.36 3.06
CA THR A 228 -18.96 -14.57 4.18
C THR A 228 -19.41 -15.75 5.04
N ILE A 229 -20.69 -15.85 5.39
CA ILE A 229 -21.26 -16.96 6.18
C ILE A 229 -21.03 -18.29 5.46
N LEU A 230 -21.38 -18.40 4.17
CA LEU A 230 -21.18 -19.63 3.42
C LEU A 230 -19.72 -20.08 3.41
N HIS A 231 -18.78 -19.14 3.26
CA HIS A 231 -17.36 -19.47 3.30
C HIS A 231 -16.88 -19.87 4.69
N LEU A 232 -17.32 -19.18 5.75
CA LEU A 232 -16.99 -19.53 7.13
C LEU A 232 -17.55 -20.92 7.49
N ILE A 233 -18.76 -21.27 7.04
CA ILE A 233 -19.33 -22.61 7.22
C ILE A 233 -18.42 -23.68 6.59
N GLN A 234 -17.89 -23.46 5.38
CA GLN A 234 -16.92 -24.37 4.77
C GLN A 234 -15.63 -24.43 5.59
N LEU A 235 -15.14 -23.28 6.05
CA LEU A 235 -13.89 -23.18 6.82
C LEU A 235 -13.99 -23.87 8.19
N THR A 236 -15.19 -23.97 8.79
CA THR A 236 -15.38 -24.75 10.03
C THR A 236 -15.06 -26.25 9.86
N LYS A 237 -15.02 -26.75 8.61
CA LYS A 237 -14.70 -28.14 8.26
C LYS A 237 -13.25 -28.32 7.80
N ASP A 238 -12.41 -27.28 7.88
CA ASP A 238 -11.00 -27.35 7.46
C ASP A 238 -10.22 -28.37 8.32
N ALA A 239 -9.37 -29.17 7.68
CA ALA A 239 -8.55 -30.18 8.35
C ALA A 239 -7.57 -29.55 9.35
N LYS A 240 -7.14 -28.30 9.11
CA LYS A 240 -6.30 -27.55 10.03
C LYS A 240 -7.19 -26.95 11.13
N ILE A 241 -7.05 -27.50 12.34
CA ILE A 241 -7.82 -27.10 13.54
C ILE A 241 -7.79 -25.58 13.77
N ILE A 242 -6.67 -24.91 13.52
CA ILE A 242 -6.56 -23.45 13.72
C ILE A 242 -7.55 -22.66 12.85
N TRP A 243 -7.76 -23.06 11.59
CA TRP A 243 -8.69 -22.41 10.67
C TRP A 243 -10.13 -22.76 11.03
N SER A 244 -10.40 -24.03 11.33
CA SER A 244 -11.72 -24.49 11.78
C SER A 244 -12.18 -23.75 13.05
N ASN A 245 -11.32 -23.66 14.07
CA ASN A 245 -11.64 -22.99 15.32
C ASN A 245 -11.80 -21.47 15.13
N SER A 246 -10.96 -20.86 14.30
CA SER A 246 -11.08 -19.43 13.97
C SER A 246 -12.42 -19.13 13.32
N ALA A 247 -12.84 -19.96 12.36
CA ALA A 247 -14.14 -19.82 11.68
C ALA A 247 -15.31 -19.97 12.66
N LYS A 248 -15.30 -21.01 13.51
CA LYS A 248 -16.33 -21.21 14.54
C LYS A 248 -16.45 -20.00 15.47
N LEU A 249 -15.33 -19.42 15.89
CA LEU A 249 -15.32 -18.22 16.72
C LEU A 249 -15.94 -17.00 15.99
N ARG A 250 -15.67 -16.82 14.69
CA ARG A 250 -16.33 -15.76 13.91
C ARG A 250 -17.83 -16.00 13.78
N MET A 251 -18.27 -17.24 13.58
CA MET A 251 -19.68 -17.60 13.50
C MET A 251 -20.43 -17.27 14.81
N ARG A 252 -19.84 -17.58 15.97
CA ARG A 252 -20.40 -17.21 17.29
C ARG A 252 -20.49 -15.70 17.46
N GLY A 253 -19.43 -14.97 17.11
CA GLY A 253 -19.42 -13.51 17.16
C GLY A 253 -20.49 -12.87 16.27
N LEU A 254 -20.65 -13.35 15.03
CA LEU A 254 -21.71 -12.91 14.12
C LEU A 254 -23.10 -13.16 14.71
N ALA A 255 -23.32 -14.36 15.26
CA ALA A 255 -24.59 -14.79 15.86
C ALA A 255 -25.01 -13.99 17.11
N ALA A 256 -24.11 -13.20 17.70
CA ALA A 256 -24.48 -12.27 18.78
C ALA A 256 -25.40 -11.13 18.30
N ASN A 257 -25.63 -10.98 16.99
CA ASN A 257 -26.67 -10.13 16.42
C ASN A 257 -27.78 -10.98 15.78
N ASN A 258 -29.04 -10.64 16.05
CA ASN A 258 -30.19 -11.45 15.61
C ASN A 258 -30.37 -11.52 14.09
N VAL A 259 -30.03 -10.46 13.34
CA VAL A 259 -30.14 -10.46 11.87
C VAL A 259 -29.12 -11.41 11.26
N ASN A 260 -27.88 -11.33 11.76
CA ASN A 260 -26.81 -12.23 11.32
C ASN A 260 -27.10 -13.68 11.74
N LEU A 261 -27.64 -13.91 12.96
CA LEU A 261 -28.04 -15.23 13.43
C LEU A 261 -29.09 -15.87 12.52
N ALA A 262 -30.14 -15.12 12.14
CA ALA A 262 -31.17 -15.62 11.25
C ALA A 262 -30.60 -16.05 9.88
N GLU A 263 -29.61 -15.31 9.36
CA GLU A 263 -28.91 -15.70 8.13
C GLU A 263 -28.07 -16.97 8.31
N ILE A 264 -27.36 -17.10 9.43
CA ILE A 264 -26.56 -18.30 9.76
C ILE A 264 -27.45 -19.54 9.83
N GLU A 265 -28.57 -19.45 10.54
CA GLU A 265 -29.55 -20.52 10.67
C GLU A 265 -30.20 -20.84 9.31
N GLY A 266 -30.52 -19.81 8.52
CA GLY A 266 -31.02 -19.95 7.15
C GLY A 266 -30.05 -20.67 6.20
N CYS A 267 -28.73 -20.53 6.42
CA CYS A 267 -27.69 -21.29 5.73
C CYS A 267 -27.50 -22.73 6.27
N GLY A 268 -28.28 -23.15 7.27
CA GLY A 268 -28.25 -24.51 7.81
C GLY A 268 -27.10 -24.79 8.79
N PHE A 269 -26.53 -23.76 9.42
CA PHE A 269 -25.49 -23.93 10.45
C PHE A 269 -26.07 -23.73 11.85
N ASN A 270 -25.93 -24.74 12.71
CA ASN A 270 -26.34 -24.64 14.12
C ASN A 270 -25.17 -24.14 14.97
N ILE A 271 -25.34 -22.96 15.60
CA ILE A 271 -24.33 -22.36 16.49
C ILE A 271 -24.04 -23.25 17.71
N GLN A 272 -25.01 -24.04 18.19
CA GLN A 272 -24.82 -24.92 19.35
C GLN A 272 -23.85 -26.08 19.08
N ASP A 273 -23.73 -26.54 17.83
CA ASP A 273 -22.74 -27.55 17.43
C ASP A 273 -21.30 -27.02 17.54
N GLY A 274 -21.15 -25.70 17.59
CA GLY A 274 -19.88 -25.02 17.79
C GLY A 274 -19.44 -24.94 19.24
N CYS A 275 -20.28 -25.20 20.25
CA CYS A 275 -19.99 -24.95 21.68
C CYS A 275 -19.04 -25.95 22.36
N ASN A 276 -18.71 -27.07 21.71
CA ASN A 276 -17.75 -28.05 22.23
C ASN A 276 -16.30 -27.70 21.81
N LEU A 277 -15.75 -26.61 22.34
CA LEU A 277 -14.33 -26.26 22.26
C LEU A 277 -13.89 -25.55 23.54
#